data_AF-A0A2T4PYF9-F1
#
_entry.id   AF-A0A2T4PYF9-F1
#
_cell.length_a   1.000
_cell.length_b   1.000
_cell.length_c   1.000
_cell.angle_alpha   90.00
_cell.angle_beta   90.00
_cell.angle_gamma   90.00
#
_symmetry.space_group_name_H-M   'P 1'
#
loop_
_entity.id
_entity.type
_entity.pdbx_description
1 polymer ?
#
loop_
_entity_poly.entity_id
_entity_poly.type
_entity_poly.pdbx_seq_one_letter_code
_entity_poly.pdbx_strand_id
1 'polypeptide(L)'
;MKNTMKTILYIILLTIMLCSSGCGFLNQEDSKDKEIKKNFQKTLNLYPTKNLEDFYDKEGYRDEEFDKDDKGTWVIHSEMNVENNGEDMISRGMVLRINRNSKTTRGDYILTKTWEDKKGRAQHKGMKYPVKMKHNQITSTKPIKDDKLKKEIENFKFFVQYGDFKNIQDYKDGDISYNPNVPSYSAEYQLSNKDDNVKQLRKRYDIPTDKAPKLLLKGTGDLKGSSVGSKDIEFTFIENQEENIYFTDSVEFNPSTSKSE
;
A
#
# COMPACT_ATOMS: atom_id res chain seq x y z
N MET A 1 -17.52 23.83 22.87
CA MET A 1 -16.91 23.63 21.54
C MET A 1 -16.80 22.17 21.12
N LYS A 2 -16.44 21.22 22.01
CA LYS A 2 -16.35 19.78 21.68
C LYS A 2 -17.68 19.09 21.31
N ASN A 3 -18.83 19.59 21.77
CA ASN A 3 -20.15 19.03 21.42
C ASN A 3 -20.81 19.67 20.20
N THR A 4 -20.53 20.93 19.88
CA THR A 4 -21.16 21.62 18.74
C THR A 4 -20.60 21.15 17.39
N MET A 5 -19.32 20.75 17.33
CA MET A 5 -18.75 20.10 16.14
C MET A 5 -19.25 18.67 15.93
N LYS A 6 -19.60 17.94 17.01
CA LYS A 6 -20.16 16.58 16.93
C LYS A 6 -21.57 16.56 16.34
N THR A 7 -22.39 17.57 16.65
CA THR A 7 -23.73 17.70 16.07
C THR A 7 -23.68 18.07 14.58
N ILE A 8 -22.73 18.91 14.16
CA ILE A 8 -22.56 19.29 12.75
C ILE A 8 -22.05 18.11 11.91
N LEU A 9 -21.10 17.33 12.43
CA LEU A 9 -20.58 16.13 11.73
C LEU A 9 -21.65 15.03 11.59
N TYR A 10 -22.51 14.86 12.61
CA TYR A 10 -23.61 13.91 12.58
C TYR A 10 -24.71 14.31 11.58
N ILE A 11 -25.00 15.62 11.45
CA ILE A 11 -25.97 16.13 10.47
C ILE A 11 -25.43 15.98 9.03
N ILE A 12 -24.12 16.17 8.80
CA ILE A 12 -23.48 15.92 7.49
C ILE A 12 -23.49 14.44 7.12
N LEU A 13 -23.29 13.53 8.09
CA LEU A 13 -23.40 12.09 7.86
C LEU A 13 -24.85 11.67 7.55
N LEU A 14 -25.84 12.31 8.16
CA LEU A 14 -27.26 11.98 7.95
C LEU A 14 -27.79 12.49 6.59
N THR A 15 -27.32 13.63 6.09
CA THR A 15 -27.70 14.12 4.75
C THR A 15 -27.11 13.28 3.63
N ILE A 16 -25.93 12.67 3.83
CA ILE A 16 -25.36 11.70 2.86
C ILE A 16 -26.23 10.43 2.76
N MET A 17 -26.86 10.01 3.86
CA MET A 17 -27.74 8.84 3.90
C MET A 17 -29.13 9.08 3.27
N LEU A 18 -29.55 10.34 3.09
CA LEU A 18 -30.86 10.69 2.52
C LEU A 18 -30.82 11.01 1.01
N CYS A 19 -29.64 10.99 0.38
CA CYS A 19 -29.51 11.13 -1.09
C CYS A 19 -29.68 9.81 -1.85
N SER A 20 -29.92 8.68 -1.17
CA SER A 20 -30.13 7.37 -1.79
C SER A 20 -31.61 7.01 -1.95
N SER A 21 -32.37 7.87 -2.64
CA SER A 21 -33.64 7.46 -3.26
C SER A 21 -34.18 8.56 -4.19
N GLY A 22 -33.82 8.52 -5.47
CA GLY A 22 -34.51 9.29 -6.50
C GLY A 22 -33.77 9.52 -7.82
N CYS A 23 -34.05 8.66 -8.81
CA CYS A 23 -33.93 8.88 -10.26
C CYS A 23 -32.54 8.98 -10.93
N GLY A 24 -32.06 7.84 -11.45
CA GLY A 24 -31.90 7.64 -12.90
C GLY A 24 -30.64 8.18 -13.61
N PHE A 25 -29.52 7.46 -13.54
CA PHE A 25 -28.43 7.51 -14.54
C PHE A 25 -27.71 6.15 -14.70
N LEU A 26 -28.44 5.10 -15.08
CA LEU A 26 -27.97 3.70 -15.14
C LEU A 26 -26.97 3.33 -16.26
N ASN A 27 -26.19 4.25 -16.83
CA ASN A 27 -25.29 3.92 -17.96
C ASN A 27 -23.83 4.38 -17.82
N GLN A 28 -23.48 5.27 -16.88
CA GLN A 28 -22.12 5.83 -16.79
C GLN A 28 -21.30 5.25 -15.64
N GLU A 29 -21.92 4.96 -14.50
CA GLU A 29 -21.30 4.36 -13.30
C GLU A 29 -20.69 2.98 -13.62
N ASP A 30 -21.46 2.11 -14.28
CA ASP A 30 -20.98 0.79 -14.74
C ASP A 30 -19.72 0.85 -15.63
N SER A 31 -19.56 1.91 -16.42
CA SER A 31 -18.42 2.05 -17.34
C SER A 31 -17.15 2.48 -16.62
N LYS A 32 -17.28 3.38 -15.63
CA LYS A 32 -16.15 3.92 -14.87
C LYS A 32 -15.64 2.89 -13.87
N ASP A 33 -16.55 2.15 -13.24
CA ASP A 33 -16.23 1.06 -12.33
C ASP A 33 -15.45 -0.06 -13.03
N LYS A 34 -15.87 -0.42 -14.26
CA LYS A 34 -15.14 -1.38 -15.10
C LYS A 34 -13.75 -0.85 -15.47
N GLU A 35 -13.62 0.44 -15.76
CA GLU A 35 -12.32 1.07 -16.05
C GLU A 35 -11.39 1.03 -14.83
N ILE A 36 -11.89 1.38 -13.64
CA ILE A 36 -11.16 1.35 -12.38
C ILE A 36 -10.72 -0.07 -12.03
N LYS A 37 -11.62 -1.04 -12.09
CA LYS A 37 -11.30 -2.47 -11.87
C LYS A 37 -10.23 -2.97 -12.84
N LYS A 38 -10.34 -2.64 -14.14
CA LYS A 38 -9.34 -3.00 -15.15
C LYS A 38 -8.00 -2.32 -14.88
N ASN A 39 -8.00 -1.08 -14.41
CA ASN A 39 -6.79 -0.36 -14.04
C ASN A 39 -6.09 -1.03 -12.84
N PHE A 40 -6.83 -1.43 -11.79
CA PHE A 40 -6.27 -2.17 -10.67
C PHE A 40 -5.78 -3.56 -11.10
N GLN A 41 -6.50 -4.27 -11.96
CA GLN A 41 -6.07 -5.59 -12.47
C GLN A 41 -4.67 -5.54 -13.10
N LYS A 42 -4.30 -4.46 -13.80
CA LYS A 42 -2.94 -4.30 -14.35
C LYS A 42 -1.87 -4.33 -13.26
N THR A 43 -2.14 -3.70 -12.12
CA THR A 43 -1.23 -3.69 -10.96
C THR A 43 -1.23 -5.03 -10.25
N LEU A 44 -2.41 -5.61 -10.02
CA LEU A 44 -2.54 -6.89 -9.34
C LEU A 44 -1.94 -8.06 -10.13
N ASN A 45 -1.80 -7.94 -11.45
CA ASN A 45 -1.08 -8.91 -12.29
C ASN A 45 0.43 -8.98 -11.97
N LEU A 46 1.00 -8.04 -11.21
CA LEU A 46 2.37 -8.13 -10.71
C LEU A 46 2.50 -9.14 -9.55
N TYR A 47 1.39 -9.60 -8.99
CA TYR A 47 1.33 -10.46 -7.81
C TYR A 47 0.97 -11.90 -8.21
N PRO A 48 1.79 -12.92 -7.86
CA PRO A 48 3.11 -12.81 -7.25
C PRO A 48 4.24 -12.66 -8.30
N THR A 49 5.20 -11.78 -8.03
CA THR A 49 6.54 -11.78 -8.65
C THR A 49 7.55 -12.28 -7.63
N LYS A 50 7.76 -13.61 -7.60
CA LYS A 50 8.56 -14.29 -6.57
C LYS A 50 10.04 -13.86 -6.58
N ASN A 51 10.60 -13.67 -7.77
CA ASN A 51 11.97 -13.19 -7.95
C ASN A 51 11.96 -11.69 -8.25
N LEU A 52 12.49 -10.89 -7.32
CA LEU A 52 12.53 -9.44 -7.48
C LEU A 52 13.46 -8.99 -8.62
N GLU A 53 14.40 -9.83 -9.07
CA GLU A 53 15.24 -9.51 -10.23
C GLU A 53 14.46 -9.49 -11.54
N ASP A 54 13.29 -10.13 -11.60
CA ASP A 54 12.41 -10.08 -12.77
C ASP A 54 11.96 -8.63 -13.08
N PHE A 55 11.97 -7.74 -12.08
CA PHE A 55 11.68 -6.32 -12.27
C PHE A 55 12.74 -5.56 -13.07
N TYR A 56 13.97 -6.09 -13.21
CA TYR A 56 14.96 -5.47 -14.09
C TYR A 56 14.49 -5.47 -15.55
N ASP A 57 13.76 -6.50 -15.96
CA ASP A 57 13.35 -6.69 -17.35
C ASP A 57 11.85 -6.37 -17.58
N LYS A 58 11.07 -6.12 -16.51
CA LYS A 58 9.68 -5.64 -16.60
C LYS A 58 9.61 -4.14 -16.88
N GLU A 59 8.90 -3.76 -17.93
CA GLU A 59 8.60 -2.36 -18.24
C GLU A 59 7.25 -1.94 -17.66
N GLY A 60 7.21 -0.79 -17.00
CA GLY A 60 5.97 -0.15 -16.54
C GLY A 60 5.48 0.92 -17.52
N TYR A 61 4.48 1.69 -17.09
CA TYR A 61 3.95 2.80 -17.89
C TYR A 61 4.96 3.95 -17.96
N ARG A 62 5.13 4.54 -19.14
CA ARG A 62 6.04 5.68 -19.38
C ARG A 62 5.27 6.82 -20.03
N ASP A 63 5.53 8.03 -19.58
CA ASP A 63 5.05 9.28 -20.15
C ASP A 63 6.22 10.26 -20.35
N GLU A 64 5.91 11.55 -20.56
CA GLU A 64 6.88 12.61 -20.86
C GLU A 64 7.86 12.92 -19.72
N GLU A 65 7.61 12.41 -18.51
CA GLU A 65 8.53 12.54 -17.37
C GLU A 65 9.76 11.62 -17.46
N PHE A 66 9.79 10.68 -18.42
CA PHE A 66 10.92 9.80 -18.64
C PHE A 66 11.85 10.31 -19.74
N ASP A 67 13.14 10.45 -19.42
CA ASP A 67 14.17 10.62 -20.44
C ASP A 67 14.18 9.44 -21.43
N LYS A 68 14.54 9.72 -22.68
CA LYS A 68 14.54 8.74 -23.78
C LYS A 68 15.32 7.47 -23.45
N ASP A 69 16.46 7.62 -22.78
CA ASP A 69 17.36 6.51 -22.44
C ASP A 69 17.16 5.97 -21.01
N ASP A 70 16.32 6.62 -20.19
CA ASP A 70 16.01 6.14 -18.86
C ASP A 70 15.06 4.95 -18.96
N LYS A 71 15.48 3.76 -18.52
CA LYS A 71 14.65 2.54 -18.45
C LYS A 71 13.70 2.51 -17.26
N GLY A 72 13.75 3.49 -16.36
CA GLY A 72 12.93 3.59 -15.17
C GLY A 72 13.39 2.75 -13.99
N THR A 73 12.81 3.03 -12.82
CA THR A 73 13.09 2.37 -11.56
C THR A 73 11.78 1.87 -10.94
N TRP A 74 11.73 0.58 -10.58
CA TRP A 74 10.63 0.07 -9.77
C TRP A 74 10.87 0.40 -8.30
N VAL A 75 9.90 1.00 -7.64
CA VAL A 75 9.89 1.25 -6.20
C VAL A 75 8.88 0.31 -5.57
N ILE A 76 9.35 -0.59 -4.71
CA ILE A 76 8.51 -1.57 -4.02
C ILE A 76 8.56 -1.26 -2.54
N HIS A 77 7.39 -1.14 -1.90
CA HIS A 77 7.27 -0.85 -0.48
C HIS A 77 6.24 -1.78 0.14
N SER A 78 6.59 -2.44 1.25
CA SER A 78 5.63 -3.20 2.07
C SER A 78 5.83 -2.82 3.53
N GLU A 79 4.75 -2.54 4.25
CA GLU A 79 4.81 -2.10 5.65
C GLU A 79 3.65 -2.67 6.47
N MET A 80 3.97 -3.16 7.68
CA MET A 80 2.98 -3.53 8.68
C MET A 80 2.94 -2.46 9.77
N ASN A 81 1.75 -1.98 10.09
CA ASN A 81 1.48 -0.97 11.10
C ASN A 81 0.59 -1.56 12.20
N VAL A 82 1.06 -1.49 13.45
CA VAL A 82 0.32 -2.01 14.61
C VAL A 82 0.30 -0.97 15.72
N GLU A 83 -0.90 -0.53 16.08
CA GLU A 83 -1.21 0.31 17.23
C GLU A 83 -2.33 -0.36 18.02
N ASN A 84 -1.97 -0.93 19.18
CA ASN A 84 -2.93 -1.49 20.13
C ASN A 84 -3.44 -0.40 21.07
N ASN A 85 -4.56 -0.65 21.75
CA ASN A 85 -5.18 0.31 22.64
C ASN A 85 -4.21 0.73 23.77
N GLY A 86 -3.89 2.02 23.80
CA GLY A 86 -2.99 2.59 24.80
C GLY A 86 -1.51 2.26 24.60
N GLU A 87 -1.14 1.66 23.48
CA GLU A 87 0.26 1.41 23.09
C GLU A 87 0.72 2.39 22.00
N ASP A 88 2.04 2.52 21.86
CA ASP A 88 2.63 3.30 20.77
C ASP A 88 2.52 2.53 19.45
N MET A 89 2.18 3.22 18.34
CA MET A 89 2.19 2.60 17.02
C MET A 89 3.60 2.21 16.60
N ILE A 90 3.76 0.96 16.16
CA ILE A 90 5.00 0.43 15.60
C ILE A 90 4.77 0.07 14.13
N SER A 91 5.56 0.69 13.26
CA SER A 91 5.59 0.42 11.82
C SER A 91 6.89 -0.29 11.45
N ARG A 92 6.78 -1.39 10.71
CA ARG A 92 7.90 -2.21 10.24
C ARG A 92 7.72 -2.51 8.76
N GLY A 93 8.66 -2.05 7.94
CA GLY A 93 8.56 -2.20 6.50
C GLY A 93 9.91 -2.11 5.80
N MET A 94 9.89 -2.34 4.50
CA MET A 94 11.08 -2.18 3.65
C MET A 94 10.68 -1.51 2.36
N VAL A 95 11.55 -0.62 1.87
CA VAL A 95 11.47 -0.07 0.52
C VAL A 95 12.68 -0.53 -0.28
N LEU A 96 12.47 -0.98 -1.52
CA LEU A 96 13.53 -1.24 -2.50
C LEU A 96 13.32 -0.43 -3.77
N ARG A 97 14.42 0.10 -4.30
CA ARG A 97 14.52 0.77 -5.60
C ARG A 97 15.30 -0.16 -6.53
N ILE A 98 14.60 -0.74 -7.49
CA ILE A 98 15.13 -1.68 -8.49
C ILE A 98 15.38 -0.89 -9.78
N ASN A 99 16.62 -0.45 -9.96
CA ASN A 99 17.00 0.40 -11.08
C ASN A 99 17.27 -0.45 -12.33
N ARG A 100 16.47 -0.27 -13.39
CA ARG A 100 16.59 -1.04 -14.63
C ARG A 100 17.77 -0.60 -15.51
N ASN A 101 18.28 0.62 -15.33
CA ASN A 101 19.45 1.13 -16.04
C ASN A 101 20.72 0.44 -15.57
N SER A 102 20.98 0.48 -14.26
CA SER A 102 22.21 -0.09 -13.68
C SER A 102 22.08 -1.58 -13.33
N LYS A 103 20.87 -2.15 -13.36
CA LYS A 103 20.56 -3.48 -12.85
C LYS A 103 21.07 -3.68 -11.40
N THR A 104 20.86 -2.66 -10.58
CA THR A 104 21.18 -2.69 -9.15
C THR A 104 19.94 -2.40 -8.31
N THR A 105 19.91 -2.96 -7.12
CA THR A 105 18.80 -2.75 -6.17
C THR A 105 19.32 -2.34 -4.81
N ARG A 106 18.84 -1.20 -4.32
CA ARG A 106 19.14 -0.65 -2.99
C ARG A 106 17.87 -0.17 -2.32
N GLY A 107 17.93 -0.02 -1.01
CA GLY A 107 16.82 0.56 -0.27
C GLY A 107 17.09 0.57 1.22
N ASP A 108 16.01 0.64 1.99
CA ASP A 108 16.08 0.74 3.43
C ASP A 108 15.01 -0.16 4.07
N TYR A 109 15.39 -0.87 5.12
CA TYR A 109 14.44 -1.32 6.12
C TYR A 109 14.10 -0.17 7.05
N ILE A 110 12.82 0.03 7.33
CA ILE A 110 12.28 1.16 8.07
C ILE A 110 11.56 0.62 9.31
N LEU A 111 11.97 1.12 10.47
CA LEU A 111 11.29 0.91 11.74
C LEU A 111 10.86 2.28 12.27
N THR A 112 9.56 2.51 12.37
CA THR A 112 9.02 3.75 12.91
C THR A 112 8.26 3.46 14.18
N LYS A 113 8.46 4.29 15.20
CA LYS A 113 7.65 4.33 16.41
C LYS A 113 6.94 5.67 16.47
N THR A 114 5.62 5.67 16.59
CA THR A 114 4.79 6.87 16.72
C THR A 114 4.05 6.81 18.06
N TRP A 115 4.00 7.93 18.79
CA TRP A 115 3.37 8.01 20.11
C TRP A 115 2.80 9.40 20.39
N GLU A 116 1.91 9.53 21.37
CA GLU A 116 1.45 10.83 21.85
C GLU A 116 2.26 11.30 23.08
N ASP A 117 2.69 12.56 23.07
CA ASP A 117 3.29 13.16 24.27
C ASP A 117 2.22 13.51 25.33
N LYS A 118 2.65 13.91 26.53
CA LYS A 118 1.74 14.30 27.64
C LYS A 118 0.77 15.46 27.30
N LYS A 119 1.00 16.17 26.19
CA LYS A 119 0.14 17.26 25.70
C LYS A 119 -0.78 16.80 24.56
N GLY A 120 -0.82 15.50 24.25
CA GLY A 120 -1.60 14.92 23.15
C GLY A 120 -1.03 15.26 21.77
N ARG A 121 0.28 15.52 21.65
CA ARG A 121 0.92 15.80 20.37
C ARG A 121 1.59 14.55 19.84
N ALA A 122 1.26 14.16 18.62
CA ALA A 122 1.92 13.07 17.91
C ALA A 122 3.43 13.33 17.76
N GLN A 123 4.22 12.34 18.13
CA GLN A 123 5.67 12.26 18.00
C GLN A 123 6.01 11.02 17.20
N HIS A 124 7.11 11.03 16.46
CA HIS A 124 7.59 9.85 15.75
C HIS A 124 9.11 9.76 15.81
N LYS A 125 9.62 8.53 15.72
CA LYS A 125 11.04 8.23 15.60
C LYS A 125 11.22 7.10 14.60
N GLY A 126 11.84 7.42 13.46
CA GLY A 126 12.19 6.46 12.42
C GLY A 126 13.66 6.04 12.52
N MET A 127 13.93 4.75 12.31
CA MET A 127 15.26 4.18 12.13
C MET A 127 15.31 3.56 10.73
N LYS A 128 16.38 3.84 9.99
CA LYS A 128 16.62 3.28 8.65
C LYS A 128 17.86 2.40 8.65
N TYR A 129 17.73 1.21 8.08
CA TYR A 129 18.82 0.27 7.91
C TYR A 129 19.03 0.04 6.43
N PRO A 130 20.13 0.55 5.84
CA PRO A 130 20.32 0.45 4.41
C PRO A 130 20.58 -1.00 4.00
N VAL A 131 19.96 -1.40 2.89
CA VAL A 131 20.00 -2.75 2.34
C VAL A 131 20.32 -2.71 0.85
N LYS A 132 20.79 -3.84 0.35
CA LYS A 132 20.92 -4.15 -1.08
C LYS A 132 20.30 -5.50 -1.36
N MET A 133 19.81 -5.68 -2.59
CA MET A 133 19.33 -6.96 -3.07
C MET A 133 20.25 -7.47 -4.19
N LYS A 134 20.61 -8.76 -4.13
CA LYS A 134 21.33 -9.49 -5.19
C LYS A 134 20.88 -10.94 -5.19
N HIS A 135 20.63 -11.53 -6.36
CA HIS A 135 20.14 -12.90 -6.51
C HIS A 135 18.89 -13.16 -5.66
N ASN A 136 17.95 -12.22 -5.66
CA ASN A 136 16.72 -12.25 -4.85
C ASN A 136 16.92 -12.34 -3.32
N GLN A 137 18.13 -12.03 -2.83
CA GLN A 137 18.47 -12.02 -1.41
C GLN A 137 18.76 -10.61 -0.93
N ILE A 138 18.20 -10.24 0.21
CA ILE A 138 18.37 -8.93 0.83
C ILE A 138 19.47 -9.04 1.88
N THR A 139 20.42 -8.11 1.84
CA THR A 139 21.51 -8.03 2.82
C THR A 139 21.67 -6.59 3.30
N SER A 140 21.97 -6.40 4.59
CA SER A 140 22.29 -5.07 5.09
C SER A 140 23.66 -4.60 4.57
N THR A 141 23.77 -3.31 4.26
CA THR A 141 25.02 -2.68 3.84
C THR A 141 25.81 -2.08 5.00
N LYS A 142 25.22 -2.03 6.20
CA LYS A 142 25.87 -1.58 7.44
C LYS A 142 25.75 -2.65 8.54
N PRO A 143 26.67 -2.69 9.51
CA PRO A 143 26.56 -3.61 10.64
C PRO A 143 25.30 -3.36 11.47
N ILE A 144 24.58 -4.43 11.81
CA ILE A 144 23.44 -4.42 12.71
C ILE A 144 23.81 -5.27 13.93
N LYS A 145 23.79 -4.67 15.13
CA LYS A 145 24.16 -5.35 16.38
C LYS A 145 23.10 -6.31 16.89
N ASP A 146 21.84 -6.05 16.57
CA ASP A 146 20.70 -6.88 16.98
C ASP A 146 20.51 -8.02 15.97
N ASP A 147 20.82 -9.25 16.39
CA ASP A 147 20.68 -10.44 15.55
C ASP A 147 19.24 -10.76 15.16
N LYS A 148 18.25 -10.40 16.00
CA LYS A 148 16.84 -10.60 15.68
C LYS A 148 16.44 -9.66 14.55
N LEU A 149 16.81 -8.39 14.66
CA LEU A 149 16.55 -7.39 13.61
C LEU A 149 17.28 -7.73 12.31
N LYS A 150 18.54 -8.19 12.40
CA LYS A 150 19.29 -8.62 11.22
C LYS A 150 18.58 -9.76 10.48
N LYS A 151 18.12 -10.79 11.21
CA LYS A 151 17.35 -11.91 10.64
C LYS A 151 16.01 -11.47 10.07
N GLU A 152 15.33 -10.53 10.71
CA GLU A 152 14.08 -9.94 10.22
C GLU A 152 14.28 -9.28 8.84
N ILE A 153 15.36 -8.51 8.68
CA ILE A 153 15.73 -7.85 7.42
C ILE A 153 16.12 -8.87 6.34
N GLU A 154 16.99 -9.83 6.66
CA GLU A 154 17.50 -10.81 5.69
C GLU A 154 16.40 -11.79 5.21
N ASN A 155 15.43 -12.10 6.07
CA ASN A 155 14.29 -12.97 5.73
C ASN A 155 13.06 -12.20 5.24
N PHE A 156 13.13 -10.87 5.13
CA PHE A 156 12.02 -10.05 4.69
C PHE A 156 11.55 -10.48 3.29
N LYS A 157 10.23 -10.52 3.12
CA LYS A 157 9.58 -10.73 1.82
C LYS A 157 8.58 -9.62 1.59
N PHE A 158 8.70 -8.97 0.43
CA PHE A 158 7.71 -8.02 -0.04
C PHE A 158 6.40 -8.74 -0.35
N PHE A 159 5.27 -8.07 -0.15
CA PHE A 159 3.97 -8.66 -0.43
C PHE A 159 3.82 -9.04 -1.90
N VAL A 160 4.40 -8.28 -2.83
CA VAL A 160 4.49 -8.67 -4.25
C VAL A 160 5.12 -10.05 -4.50
N GLN A 161 5.95 -10.58 -3.59
CA GLN A 161 6.57 -11.90 -3.77
C GLN A 161 5.64 -13.07 -3.43
N TYR A 162 4.56 -12.83 -2.67
CA TYR A 162 3.73 -13.91 -2.14
C TYR A 162 2.22 -13.63 -2.15
N GLY A 163 1.79 -12.39 -2.33
CA GLY A 163 0.40 -12.04 -2.57
C GLY A 163 -0.08 -12.60 -3.91
N ASP A 164 -1.34 -12.99 -3.98
CA ASP A 164 -1.98 -13.54 -5.17
C ASP A 164 -3.42 -13.03 -5.27
N PHE A 165 -3.75 -12.37 -6.38
CA PHE A 165 -5.07 -11.78 -6.63
C PHE A 165 -5.81 -12.44 -7.79
N LYS A 166 -5.46 -13.67 -8.17
CA LYS A 166 -6.17 -14.41 -9.25
C LYS A 166 -7.69 -14.45 -9.07
N ASN A 167 -8.15 -14.45 -7.82
CA ASN A 167 -9.57 -14.56 -7.47
C ASN A 167 -10.20 -13.19 -7.14
N ILE A 168 -9.60 -12.06 -7.53
CA ILE A 168 -10.21 -10.74 -7.24
C ILE A 168 -11.60 -10.58 -7.88
N GLN A 169 -11.85 -11.28 -9.00
CA GLN A 169 -13.17 -11.28 -9.64
C GLN A 169 -14.26 -11.94 -8.77
N ASP A 170 -13.87 -12.78 -7.81
CA ASP A 170 -14.77 -13.42 -6.85
C ASP A 170 -15.08 -12.53 -5.65
N TYR A 171 -14.38 -11.38 -5.51
CA TYR A 171 -14.68 -10.42 -4.46
C TYR A 171 -16.01 -9.73 -4.77
N LYS A 172 -17.01 -10.01 -3.93
CA LYS A 172 -18.36 -9.47 -4.06
C LYS A 172 -18.47 -8.10 -3.42
N ASP A 173 -19.45 -7.34 -3.88
CA ASP A 173 -19.92 -6.11 -3.22
C ASP A 173 -18.81 -5.07 -2.99
N GLY A 174 -17.90 -4.95 -3.97
CA GLY A 174 -16.83 -3.96 -3.92
C GLY A 174 -17.38 -2.54 -4.04
N ASP A 175 -17.05 -1.69 -3.08
CA ASP A 175 -17.38 -0.27 -3.09
C ASP A 175 -16.34 0.49 -3.92
N ILE A 176 -16.79 1.11 -5.01
CA ILE A 176 -15.93 1.82 -5.96
C ILE A 176 -16.19 3.30 -5.85
N SER A 177 -15.12 4.06 -5.67
CA SER A 177 -15.20 5.51 -5.57
C SER A 177 -14.30 6.16 -6.61
N TYR A 178 -14.76 7.29 -7.15
CA TYR A 178 -14.00 8.12 -8.08
C TYR A 178 -14.20 9.61 -7.76
N ASN A 179 -13.10 10.31 -7.50
CA ASN A 179 -13.07 11.75 -7.31
C ASN A 179 -12.29 12.42 -8.46
N PRO A 180 -12.97 13.00 -9.46
CA PRO A 180 -12.31 13.63 -10.60
C PRO A 180 -11.56 14.92 -10.26
N ASN A 181 -11.83 15.56 -9.11
CA ASN A 181 -11.18 16.83 -8.74
C ASN A 181 -9.76 16.64 -8.22
N VAL A 182 -9.47 15.49 -7.59
CA VAL A 182 -8.14 15.10 -7.08
C VAL A 182 -7.49 14.05 -8.00
N PRO A 183 -8.06 13.82 -9.18
CA PRO A 183 -8.08 12.52 -9.87
C PRO A 183 -7.68 11.32 -9.00
N SER A 184 -8.58 10.89 -8.11
CA SER A 184 -8.37 9.70 -7.29
C SER A 184 -9.50 8.69 -7.44
N TYR A 185 -9.17 7.41 -7.26
CA TYR A 185 -10.10 6.30 -7.34
C TYR A 185 -9.74 5.23 -6.32
N SER A 186 -10.75 4.49 -5.87
CA SER A 186 -10.54 3.37 -4.96
C SER A 186 -11.53 2.24 -5.20
N ALA A 187 -11.15 1.04 -4.77
CA ALA A 187 -12.04 -0.11 -4.66
C ALA A 187 -11.83 -0.77 -3.29
N GLU A 188 -12.89 -0.83 -2.48
CA GLU A 188 -12.88 -1.46 -1.15
C GLU A 188 -13.64 -2.78 -1.19
N TYR A 189 -13.08 -3.82 -0.56
CA TYR A 189 -13.67 -5.15 -0.46
C TYR A 189 -13.55 -5.68 0.96
N GLN A 190 -14.65 -6.15 1.55
CA GLN A 190 -14.58 -6.90 2.80
C GLN A 190 -14.05 -8.31 2.51
N LEU A 191 -12.90 -8.66 3.09
CA LEU A 191 -12.33 -10.00 2.96
C LEU A 191 -12.78 -10.91 4.10
N SER A 192 -12.51 -12.21 3.93
CA SER A 192 -12.64 -13.21 4.99
C SER A 192 -11.26 -13.66 5.48
N ASN A 193 -11.17 -14.18 6.71
CA ASN A 193 -9.94 -14.83 7.21
C ASN A 193 -9.56 -16.11 6.42
N LYS A 194 -10.43 -16.60 5.52
CA LYS A 194 -10.13 -17.72 4.63
C LYS A 194 -9.45 -17.26 3.34
N ASP A 195 -9.39 -15.96 3.06
CA ASP A 195 -8.65 -15.41 1.92
C ASP A 195 -7.15 -15.75 2.04
N ASP A 196 -6.53 -16.11 0.91
CA ASP A 196 -5.15 -16.59 0.92
C ASP A 196 -4.13 -15.48 1.23
N ASN A 197 -4.39 -14.23 0.81
CA ASN A 197 -3.54 -13.10 1.17
C ASN A 197 -3.62 -12.82 2.68
N VAL A 198 -4.83 -12.87 3.24
CA VAL A 198 -5.04 -12.70 4.69
C VAL A 198 -4.29 -13.78 5.49
N LYS A 199 -4.33 -15.05 5.05
CA LYS A 199 -3.53 -16.12 5.66
C LYS A 199 -2.03 -15.87 5.54
N GLN A 200 -1.54 -15.39 4.40
CA GLN A 200 -0.11 -15.10 4.22
C GLN A 200 0.38 -13.99 5.14
N LEU A 201 -0.42 -12.93 5.31
CA LEU A 201 -0.12 -11.84 6.25
C LEU A 201 -0.05 -12.35 7.69
N ARG A 202 -1.07 -13.07 8.15
CA ARG A 202 -1.11 -13.66 9.51
C ARG A 202 0.00 -14.69 9.78
N LYS A 203 0.55 -15.32 8.74
CA LYS A 203 1.70 -16.23 8.85
C LYS A 203 3.03 -15.48 9.04
N ARG A 204 3.13 -14.23 8.58
CA ARG A 204 4.38 -13.45 8.55
C ARG A 204 4.46 -12.40 9.63
N TYR A 205 3.32 -11.85 10.00
CA TYR A 205 3.20 -10.78 10.98
C TYR A 205 2.37 -11.26 12.16
N ASP A 206 2.78 -10.84 13.35
CA ASP A 206 1.97 -10.99 14.56
C ASP A 206 0.89 -9.90 14.54
N ILE A 207 -0.30 -10.27 14.05
CA ILE A 207 -1.45 -9.36 13.90
C ILE A 207 -2.38 -9.60 15.09
N PRO A 208 -2.43 -8.70 16.09
CA PRO A 208 -3.07 -8.95 17.39
C PRO A 208 -4.60 -8.77 17.34
N THR A 209 -5.25 -9.36 16.34
CA THR A 209 -6.71 -9.37 16.20
C THR A 209 -7.17 -10.50 15.28
N ASP A 210 -8.30 -11.13 15.60
CA ASP A 210 -8.92 -12.17 14.77
C ASP A 210 -9.87 -11.59 13.71
N LYS A 211 -10.08 -10.27 13.67
CA LYS A 211 -10.98 -9.63 12.69
C LYS A 211 -10.47 -9.83 11.26
N ALA A 212 -11.39 -10.08 10.33
CA ALA A 212 -11.04 -10.15 8.91
C ALA A 212 -10.85 -8.71 8.37
N PRO A 213 -9.80 -8.46 7.57
CA PRO A 213 -9.51 -7.12 7.10
C PRO A 213 -10.44 -6.71 5.95
N LYS A 214 -10.52 -5.40 5.73
CA LYS A 214 -10.92 -4.82 4.45
C LYS A 214 -9.70 -4.73 3.55
N LEU A 215 -9.87 -5.04 2.27
CA LEU A 215 -8.91 -4.73 1.23
C LEU A 215 -9.31 -3.41 0.59
N LEU A 216 -8.38 -2.47 0.55
CA LEU A 216 -8.57 -1.18 -0.07
C LEU A 216 -7.50 -0.96 -1.13
N LEU A 217 -7.93 -0.84 -2.39
CA LEU A 217 -7.08 -0.48 -3.51
C LEU A 217 -7.24 1.01 -3.74
N LYS A 218 -6.15 1.78 -3.71
CA LYS A 218 -6.13 3.23 -3.93
C LYS A 218 -5.32 3.54 -5.17
N GLY A 219 -5.80 4.48 -5.97
CA GLY A 219 -5.10 4.99 -7.12
C GLY A 219 -5.25 6.50 -7.24
N THR A 220 -4.20 7.16 -7.70
CA THR A 220 -4.21 8.58 -8.05
C THR A 220 -3.72 8.78 -9.48
N GLY A 221 -4.04 9.93 -10.08
CA GLY A 221 -3.68 10.27 -11.46
C GLY A 221 -4.62 9.68 -12.51
N ASP A 222 -4.20 9.74 -13.78
CA ASP A 222 -5.02 9.28 -14.91
C ASP A 222 -5.25 7.75 -14.86
N LEU A 223 -6.51 7.32 -15.03
CA LEU A 223 -6.90 5.91 -15.16
C LEU A 223 -6.24 5.20 -16.35
N LYS A 224 -5.79 5.93 -17.37
CA LYS A 224 -5.00 5.36 -18.47
C LYS A 224 -3.59 4.99 -18.05
N GLY A 225 -3.07 5.62 -17.02
CA GLY A 225 -1.71 5.49 -16.51
C GLY A 225 -1.04 6.87 -16.38
N SER A 226 -0.24 7.03 -15.34
CA SER A 226 0.61 8.21 -15.13
C SER A 226 1.83 7.78 -14.32
N SER A 227 2.99 8.36 -14.60
CA SER A 227 4.21 8.19 -13.82
C SER A 227 4.20 8.98 -12.49
N VAL A 228 3.25 9.91 -12.35
CA VAL A 228 3.08 10.79 -11.18
C VAL A 228 2.00 10.25 -10.23
N GLY A 229 1.17 9.31 -10.69
CA GLY A 229 0.13 8.67 -9.88
C GLY A 229 0.67 7.52 -9.03
N SER A 230 0.10 7.34 -7.84
CA SER A 230 0.38 6.20 -6.96
C SER A 230 -0.66 5.10 -7.12
N LYS A 231 -0.26 3.88 -6.78
CA LYS A 231 -1.18 2.75 -6.60
C LYS A 231 -0.78 1.94 -5.38
N ASP A 232 -1.70 1.93 -4.42
CA ASP A 232 -1.46 1.39 -3.10
C ASP A 232 -2.50 0.31 -2.79
N ILE A 233 -2.05 -0.73 -2.11
CA ILE A 233 -2.87 -1.82 -1.56
C ILE A 233 -2.82 -1.69 -0.05
N GLU A 234 -3.98 -1.73 0.60
CA GLU A 234 -4.08 -1.70 2.06
C GLU A 234 -4.99 -2.84 2.56
N PHE A 235 -4.53 -3.55 3.59
CA PHE A 235 -5.34 -4.49 4.36
C PHE A 235 -5.60 -3.91 5.75
N THR A 236 -6.80 -3.42 5.99
CA THR A 236 -7.19 -2.74 7.23
C THR A 236 -7.91 -3.72 8.14
N PHE A 237 -7.26 -4.14 9.23
CA PHE A 237 -7.83 -5.08 10.21
C PHE A 237 -8.65 -4.36 11.28
N ILE A 238 -8.12 -3.22 11.76
CA ILE A 238 -8.77 -2.32 12.71
C ILE A 238 -8.43 -0.89 12.30
N GLU A 239 -9.43 -0.03 12.28
CA GLU A 239 -9.27 1.42 12.12
C GLU A 239 -10.28 2.10 13.03
N ASN A 240 -9.80 2.73 14.10
CA ASN A 240 -10.58 3.56 15.00
C ASN A 240 -9.67 4.53 15.80
N GLN A 241 -10.25 5.28 16.74
CA GLN A 241 -9.52 6.30 17.50
C GLN A 241 -8.52 5.73 18.53
N GLU A 242 -8.66 4.47 18.92
CA GLU A 242 -7.87 3.84 19.98
C GLU A 242 -6.90 2.77 19.44
N GLU A 243 -7.24 2.14 18.31
CA GLU A 243 -6.48 1.04 17.70
C GLU A 243 -6.44 1.19 16.19
N ASN A 244 -5.26 1.02 15.59
CA ASN A 244 -5.05 1.01 14.15
C ASN A 244 -4.09 -0.11 13.75
N ILE A 245 -4.61 -1.10 13.02
CA ILE A 245 -3.85 -2.27 12.57
C ILE A 245 -4.10 -2.45 11.09
N TYR A 246 -3.06 -2.19 10.29
CA TYR A 246 -3.16 -2.29 8.85
C TYR A 246 -1.82 -2.63 8.20
N PHE A 247 -1.90 -3.24 7.03
CA PHE A 247 -0.75 -3.55 6.19
C PHE A 247 -0.87 -2.78 4.88
N THR A 248 0.23 -2.20 4.39
CA THR A 248 0.29 -1.50 3.10
C THR A 248 1.33 -2.12 2.17
N ASP A 249 1.04 -2.07 0.87
CA ASP A 249 1.99 -2.43 -0.17
C ASP A 249 1.83 -1.54 -1.41
N SER A 250 2.94 -1.21 -2.05
CA SER A 250 2.95 -0.52 -3.35
C SER A 250 4.07 -1.03 -4.24
N VAL A 251 3.80 -1.06 -5.56
CA VAL A 251 4.73 -1.45 -6.61
C VAL A 251 4.61 -0.40 -7.72
N GLU A 252 5.47 0.60 -7.65
CA GLU A 252 5.42 1.78 -8.51
C GLU A 252 6.55 1.77 -9.53
N PHE A 253 6.32 2.37 -10.70
CA PHE A 253 7.32 2.48 -11.76
C PHE A 253 7.54 3.95 -12.09
N ASN A 254 8.71 4.44 -11.67
CA ASN A 254 9.01 5.87 -11.66
C ASN A 254 10.20 6.18 -12.58
N PRO A 255 10.31 7.42 -13.08
CA PRO A 255 11.54 7.91 -13.69
C PRO A 255 12.72 7.69 -12.74
N SER A 256 13.86 7.26 -13.28
CA SER A 256 15.04 7.09 -12.45
C SER A 256 15.55 8.45 -12.03
N THR A 257 15.73 8.67 -10.73
CA THR A 257 16.36 9.91 -10.27
C THR A 257 17.78 9.96 -10.82
N SER A 258 18.12 11.03 -11.55
CA SER A 258 19.46 11.26 -12.13
C SER A 258 20.57 11.40 -11.08
N LYS A 259 20.24 11.38 -9.78
CA LYS A 259 21.16 11.56 -8.65
C LYS A 259 20.86 10.57 -7.53
N SER A 260 21.58 9.45 -7.52
CA SER A 260 22.29 8.89 -6.34
C SER A 260 22.71 7.44 -6.60
N GLU A 261 23.91 7.29 -7.17
CA GLU A 261 24.72 6.06 -7.04
C GLU A 261 25.53 6.07 -5.74
#